data_AF-A0A0F9UHR2-F1
#
_entry.id   AF-A0A0F9UHR2-F1
#
_cell.length_a   1.000
_cell.length_b   1.000
_cell.length_c   1.000
_cell.angle_alpha   90.00
_cell.angle_beta   90.00
_cell.angle_gamma   90.00
#
_symmetry.space_group_name_H-M   'P 1'
#
loop_
_entity.id
_entity.type
_entity.pdbx_description
1 polymer ?
#
loop_
_entity_poly.entity_id
_entity_poly.type
_entity_poly.pdbx_seq_one_letter_code
_entity_poly.pdbx_strand_id
1 'polypeptide(L)'
;MDTIQFKDGCKLEIIQDDDAWSPREWDNLGRMVCFHKNYNLGDKHEYRSGDFNSWEELQTKIEEDHDVVCIMPLYLMDHSGISISTSSFGCPWDSGQIGFILCTAEDAKRDFGDYGTTGDHVKQEVMKKVHNCLAGEVETYDQYLRGDIYGFIMRGPPCEQCGEKGENLDSCWGFYGSNPLENGMMDHLDEKYQDELKEKSHGE
;
A
#
# COMPACT_ATOMS: atom_id res chain seq x y z
N MET A 1 10.93 16.15 -4.55
CA MET A 1 10.98 16.14 -6.02
C MET A 1 12.37 15.76 -6.41
N ASP A 2 12.52 14.57 -6.97
CA ASP A 2 13.80 14.05 -7.46
C ASP A 2 13.83 14.12 -8.98
N THR A 3 15.02 14.12 -9.57
CA THR A 3 15.15 14.21 -11.03
C THR A 3 16.29 13.36 -11.53
N ILE A 4 16.00 12.50 -12.49
CA ILE A 4 16.98 11.64 -13.17
C ILE A 4 17.20 12.18 -14.58
N GLN A 5 18.45 12.51 -14.91
CA GLN A 5 18.83 12.96 -16.25
C GLN A 5 19.38 11.80 -17.09
N PHE A 6 18.87 11.68 -18.32
CA PHE A 6 19.27 10.68 -19.30
C PHE A 6 20.35 11.20 -20.26
N LYS A 7 21.03 10.28 -20.95
CA LYS A 7 22.13 10.57 -21.90
C LYS A 7 21.71 11.49 -23.05
N ASP A 8 20.46 11.41 -23.49
CA ASP A 8 19.90 12.24 -24.57
C ASP A 8 19.46 13.64 -24.12
N GLY A 9 19.66 13.97 -22.83
CA GLY A 9 19.27 15.25 -22.24
C GLY A 9 17.85 15.28 -21.68
N CYS A 10 17.04 14.24 -21.91
CA CYS A 10 15.72 14.10 -21.29
C CYS A 10 15.83 13.93 -19.77
N LYS A 11 14.72 14.19 -19.07
CA LYS A 11 14.66 14.12 -17.60
C LYS A 11 13.40 13.45 -17.11
N LEU A 12 13.55 12.52 -16.16
CA LEU A 12 12.44 11.99 -15.36
C LEU A 12 12.31 12.81 -14.08
N GLU A 13 11.28 13.63 -13.96
CA GLU A 13 10.95 14.35 -12.74
C GLU A 13 10.01 13.49 -11.88
N ILE A 14 10.44 13.06 -10.69
CA ILE A 14 9.62 12.29 -9.74
C ILE A 14 8.99 13.26 -8.74
N ILE A 15 7.66 13.21 -8.66
CA ILE A 15 6.84 14.20 -7.94
C ILE A 15 5.89 13.45 -7.02
N GLN A 16 5.74 13.92 -5.79
CA GLN A 16 4.77 13.37 -4.85
C GLN A 16 3.34 13.60 -5.36
N ASP A 17 2.50 12.58 -5.26
CA ASP A 17 1.10 12.61 -5.66
C ASP A 17 0.23 12.91 -4.44
N ASP A 18 -0.10 14.20 -4.29
CA ASP A 18 -0.90 14.70 -3.17
C ASP A 18 -2.42 14.53 -3.39
N ASP A 19 -2.85 13.99 -4.54
CA ASP A 19 -4.28 13.81 -4.91
C ASP A 19 -4.62 12.34 -5.23
N ALA A 20 -3.85 11.41 -4.65
CA ALA A 20 -4.08 9.98 -4.82
C ALA A 20 -5.40 9.52 -4.16
N TRP A 21 -6.08 8.57 -4.80
CA TRP A 21 -7.24 7.90 -4.20
C TRP A 21 -6.82 6.92 -3.11
N SER A 22 -7.65 6.81 -2.07
CA SER A 22 -7.38 5.87 -0.99
C SER A 22 -7.42 4.43 -1.50
N PRO A 23 -6.41 3.59 -1.17
CA PRO A 23 -6.40 2.19 -1.56
C PRO A 23 -7.51 1.39 -0.87
N ARG A 24 -8.16 1.93 0.17
CA ARG A 24 -9.34 1.33 0.78
C ARG A 24 -10.62 1.48 -0.02
N GLU A 25 -10.60 2.26 -1.10
CA GLU A 25 -11.70 2.34 -2.07
C GLU A 25 -11.54 1.33 -3.21
N TRP A 26 -10.47 0.54 -3.22
CA TRP A 26 -10.21 -0.50 -4.22
C TRP A 26 -10.89 -1.83 -3.87
N ASP A 27 -10.82 -2.78 -4.81
CA ASP A 27 -11.24 -4.16 -4.58
C ASP A 27 -10.17 -4.91 -3.78
N ASN A 28 -10.38 -4.98 -2.46
CA ASN A 28 -9.46 -5.57 -1.51
C ASN A 28 -9.91 -6.98 -1.11
N LEU A 29 -8.95 -7.84 -0.77
CA LEU A 29 -9.20 -9.13 -0.12
C LEU A 29 -9.55 -8.91 1.36
N GLY A 30 -8.83 -8.00 2.01
CA GLY A 30 -8.98 -7.70 3.42
C GLY A 30 -10.07 -6.70 3.72
N ARG A 31 -10.76 -6.91 4.84
CA ARG A 31 -11.62 -5.91 5.47
C ARG A 31 -10.98 -5.39 6.75
N MET A 32 -10.84 -4.08 6.88
CA MET A 32 -10.31 -3.41 8.06
C MET A 32 -11.43 -2.91 8.98
N VAL A 33 -11.47 -3.40 10.22
CA VAL A 33 -12.35 -2.91 11.30
C VAL A 33 -11.50 -2.05 12.23
N CYS A 34 -11.70 -0.73 12.20
CA CYS A 34 -10.82 0.23 12.85
C CYS A 34 -11.59 1.21 13.73
N PHE A 35 -10.97 1.59 14.85
CA PHE A 35 -11.48 2.58 15.78
C PHE A 35 -10.39 3.59 16.11
N HIS A 36 -10.62 4.85 15.80
CA HIS A 36 -9.76 5.94 16.25
C HIS A 36 -10.56 7.22 16.50
N LYS A 37 -10.11 8.05 17.45
CA LYS A 37 -10.83 9.28 17.83
C LYS A 37 -10.64 10.41 16.81
N ASN A 38 -9.44 10.50 16.25
CA ASN A 38 -9.02 11.63 15.42
C ASN A 38 -9.01 11.29 13.92
N TYR A 39 -9.04 10.00 13.57
CA TYR A 39 -8.87 9.53 12.20
C TYR A 39 -10.02 8.61 11.83
N ASN A 40 -10.53 8.77 10.61
CA ASN A 40 -11.45 7.81 10.00
C ASN A 40 -10.60 6.83 9.20
N LEU A 41 -10.38 5.64 9.74
CA LEU A 41 -9.48 4.62 9.18
C LEU A 41 -10.24 3.35 8.87
N GLY A 42 -9.71 2.55 7.94
CA GLY A 42 -10.27 1.25 7.59
C GLY A 42 -11.57 1.36 6.82
N ASP A 43 -12.33 0.27 6.82
CA ASP A 43 -13.57 0.15 6.05
C ASP A 43 -14.80 0.45 6.92
N LYS A 44 -15.93 0.71 6.27
CA LYS A 44 -17.20 0.88 6.98
C LYS A 44 -17.64 -0.44 7.62
N HIS A 45 -18.06 -0.39 8.88
CA HIS A 45 -18.57 -1.53 9.62
C HIS A 45 -19.57 -1.10 10.71
N GLU A 46 -20.32 -2.07 11.23
CA GLU A 46 -21.38 -1.84 12.23
C GLU A 46 -20.90 -1.98 13.68
N TYR A 47 -19.69 -2.47 13.90
CA TYR A 47 -19.11 -2.61 15.25
C TYR A 47 -18.92 -1.25 15.93
N ARG A 48 -19.12 -1.20 17.25
CA ARG A 48 -18.89 -0.02 18.07
C ARG A 48 -17.89 -0.35 19.16
N SER A 49 -16.86 0.48 19.30
CA SER A 49 -15.79 0.25 20.28
C SER A 49 -16.30 0.16 21.73
N GLY A 50 -17.39 0.85 22.06
CA GLY A 50 -17.99 0.81 23.41
C GLY A 50 -18.73 -0.48 23.76
N ASP A 51 -18.96 -1.37 22.80
CA ASP A 51 -19.63 -2.66 23.04
C ASP A 51 -18.64 -3.74 23.55
N PHE A 52 -17.34 -3.43 23.60
CA PHE A 52 -16.26 -4.37 23.93
C PHE A 52 -15.34 -3.79 25.02
N ASN A 53 -14.86 -4.63 25.92
CA ASN A 53 -13.92 -4.26 26.98
C ASN A 53 -12.45 -4.50 26.60
N SER A 54 -12.20 -5.28 25.54
CA SER A 54 -10.86 -5.57 25.05
C SER A 54 -10.83 -5.89 23.55
N TRP A 55 -9.63 -5.89 22.96
CA TRP A 55 -9.44 -6.29 21.57
C TRP A 55 -9.73 -7.77 21.34
N GLU A 56 -9.50 -8.62 22.33
CA GLU A 56 -9.81 -10.06 22.29
C GLU A 56 -11.33 -10.31 22.25
N GLU A 57 -12.12 -9.53 23.01
CA GLU A 57 -13.60 -9.61 22.93
C GLU A 57 -14.10 -9.22 21.54
N LEU A 58 -13.55 -8.15 20.95
CA LEU A 58 -13.89 -7.75 19.58
C LEU A 58 -13.47 -8.83 18.56
N GLN A 59 -12.25 -9.36 18.67
CA GLN A 59 -11.78 -10.40 17.75
C GLN A 59 -12.70 -11.63 17.80
N THR A 60 -13.02 -12.10 19.01
CA THR A 60 -13.95 -13.22 19.22
C THR A 60 -15.29 -12.94 18.55
N LYS A 61 -15.83 -11.72 18.73
CA LYS A 61 -17.09 -11.34 18.11
C LYS A 61 -17.05 -11.34 16.58
N ILE A 62 -15.95 -10.86 15.98
CA ILE A 62 -15.74 -10.88 14.52
C ILE A 62 -15.69 -12.33 14.02
N GLU A 63 -14.99 -13.22 14.71
CA GLU A 63 -14.89 -14.64 14.39
C GLU A 63 -16.22 -15.40 14.57
N GLU A 64 -17.12 -14.91 15.44
CA GLU A 64 -18.49 -15.43 15.57
C GLU A 64 -19.42 -14.94 14.44
N ASP A 65 -19.26 -13.69 14.01
CA ASP A 65 -20.10 -13.09 12.96
C ASP A 65 -19.70 -13.54 11.55
N HIS A 66 -18.46 -13.97 11.37
CA HIS A 66 -17.87 -14.26 10.07
C HIS A 66 -17.06 -15.56 10.09
N ASP A 67 -17.11 -16.32 9.00
CA ASP A 67 -16.21 -17.47 8.80
C ASP A 67 -14.80 -16.96 8.45
N VAL A 68 -14.02 -16.60 9.47
CA VAL A 68 -12.71 -15.95 9.33
C VAL A 68 -11.61 -16.99 9.03
N VAL A 69 -10.83 -16.72 8.00
CA VAL A 69 -9.68 -17.53 7.59
C VAL A 69 -8.39 -16.98 8.19
N CYS A 70 -8.27 -15.65 8.22
CA CYS A 70 -7.12 -14.95 8.77
C CYS A 70 -7.59 -13.61 9.35
N ILE A 71 -7.07 -13.27 10.52
CA ILE A 71 -7.28 -11.98 11.18
C ILE A 71 -5.96 -11.54 11.82
N MET A 72 -5.60 -10.28 11.62
CA MET A 72 -4.39 -9.69 12.18
C MET A 72 -4.73 -8.38 12.91
N PRO A 73 -4.11 -8.11 14.07
CA PRO A 73 -4.27 -6.83 14.74
C PRO A 73 -3.72 -5.70 13.87
N LEU A 74 -4.32 -4.52 13.97
CA LEU A 74 -3.81 -3.30 13.34
C LEU A 74 -3.37 -2.31 14.42
N TYR A 75 -2.16 -1.82 14.30
CA TYR A 75 -1.57 -0.82 15.17
C TYR A 75 -1.41 0.49 14.42
N LEU A 76 -1.54 1.61 15.14
CA LEU A 76 -1.26 2.96 14.65
C LEU A 76 -0.11 3.54 15.48
N MET A 77 0.78 4.28 14.82
CA MET A 77 1.72 5.21 15.42
C MET A 77 1.39 6.62 14.95
N ASP A 78 1.28 7.58 15.87
CA ASP A 78 0.96 8.99 15.60
C ASP A 78 2.08 9.90 16.12
N HIS A 79 3.03 10.28 15.25
CA HIS A 79 4.19 11.10 15.60
C HIS A 79 4.59 12.03 14.44
N SER A 80 3.93 13.19 14.33
CA SER A 80 4.09 14.16 13.21
C SER A 80 3.58 13.65 11.85
N GLY A 81 2.69 12.66 11.90
CA GLY A 81 2.19 11.87 10.77
C GLY A 81 1.74 10.53 11.32
N ILE A 82 0.95 9.78 10.56
CA ILE A 82 0.45 8.48 11.00
C ILE A 82 1.03 7.34 10.17
N SER A 83 1.28 6.23 10.84
CA SER A 83 1.73 4.99 10.24
C SER A 83 0.97 3.81 10.86
N ILE A 84 0.66 2.79 10.07
CA ILE A 84 -0.02 1.58 10.52
C ILE A 84 0.78 0.33 10.23
N SER A 85 0.56 -0.71 11.03
CA SER A 85 1.21 -2.00 10.85
C SER A 85 0.38 -3.12 11.46
N THR A 86 0.64 -4.36 11.03
CA THR A 86 0.11 -5.57 11.67
C THR A 86 0.91 -6.00 12.90
N SER A 87 2.00 -5.28 13.20
CA SER A 87 2.86 -5.50 14.37
C SER A 87 2.93 -4.26 15.24
N SER A 88 3.13 -4.44 16.54
CA SER A 88 3.30 -3.31 17.48
C SER A 88 4.59 -2.53 17.18
N PHE A 89 4.52 -1.20 17.26
CA PHE A 89 5.66 -0.30 17.13
C PHE A 89 6.55 -0.27 18.39
N GLY A 90 6.12 -0.88 19.50
CA GLY A 90 6.86 -0.88 20.75
C GLY A 90 7.01 0.49 21.43
N CYS A 91 6.21 1.49 21.03
CA CYS A 91 6.19 2.83 21.61
C CYS A 91 4.94 3.01 22.50
N PRO A 92 5.06 3.04 23.84
CA PRO A 92 3.89 3.08 24.72
C PRO A 92 3.08 4.39 24.70
N TRP A 93 3.67 5.47 24.20
CA TRP A 93 3.06 6.82 24.27
C TRP A 93 2.30 7.17 23.00
N ASP A 94 2.92 6.85 21.85
CA ASP A 94 2.46 7.31 20.54
C ASP A 94 1.92 6.16 19.67
N SER A 95 1.83 4.94 20.22
CA SER A 95 1.28 3.79 19.49
C SER A 95 0.27 2.97 20.28
N GLY A 96 -0.63 2.33 19.56
CA GLY A 96 -1.63 1.42 20.13
C GLY A 96 -2.34 0.61 19.06
N GLN A 97 -2.97 -0.48 19.47
CA GLN A 97 -3.87 -1.21 18.58
C GLN A 97 -5.10 -0.34 18.31
N ILE A 98 -5.51 -0.30 17.03
CA ILE A 98 -6.66 0.46 16.54
C ILE A 98 -7.72 -0.42 15.92
N GLY A 99 -7.47 -1.72 15.73
CA GLY A 99 -8.43 -2.57 15.04
C GLY A 99 -7.86 -3.91 14.60
N PHE A 100 -8.47 -4.42 13.54
CA PHE A 100 -8.09 -5.66 12.87
C PHE A 100 -8.25 -5.54 11.35
N ILE A 101 -7.41 -6.25 10.61
CA ILE A 101 -7.68 -6.62 9.21
C ILE A 101 -8.04 -8.11 9.18
N LEU A 102 -9.08 -8.47 8.44
CA LEU A 102 -9.53 -9.87 8.31
C LEU A 102 -9.84 -10.26 6.88
N CYS A 103 -9.75 -11.57 6.61
CA CYS A 103 -10.22 -12.21 5.39
C CYS A 103 -11.19 -13.34 5.76
N THR A 104 -12.35 -13.38 5.09
CA THR A 104 -13.33 -14.46 5.28
C THR A 104 -13.07 -15.64 4.34
N ALA A 105 -13.69 -16.78 4.62
CA ALA A 105 -13.63 -17.95 3.75
C ALA A 105 -14.25 -17.70 2.38
N GLU A 106 -15.29 -16.86 2.33
CA GLU A 106 -15.91 -16.41 1.09
C GLU A 106 -14.94 -15.60 0.25
N ASP A 107 -14.27 -14.59 0.82
CA ASP A 107 -13.31 -13.74 0.13
C ASP A 107 -12.08 -14.54 -0.34
N ALA A 108 -11.54 -15.41 0.52
CA ALA A 108 -10.45 -16.29 0.14
C ALA A 108 -10.84 -17.23 -1.01
N LYS A 109 -12.07 -17.74 -1.02
CA LYS A 109 -12.59 -18.59 -2.11
C LYS A 109 -12.82 -17.82 -3.41
N ARG A 110 -13.26 -16.56 -3.31
CA ARG A 110 -13.45 -15.65 -4.45
C ARG A 110 -12.13 -15.45 -5.21
N ASP A 111 -11.04 -15.19 -4.48
CA ASP A 111 -9.77 -14.76 -5.10
C ASP A 111 -8.82 -15.95 -5.38
N PHE A 112 -8.89 -17.03 -4.60
CA PHE A 112 -7.98 -18.17 -4.73
C PHE A 112 -8.66 -19.48 -5.14
N GLY A 113 -9.99 -19.48 -5.32
CA GLY A 113 -10.77 -20.66 -5.64
C GLY A 113 -11.09 -21.55 -4.43
N ASP A 114 -11.82 -22.64 -4.66
CA ASP A 114 -12.20 -23.54 -3.57
C ASP A 114 -11.00 -24.33 -3.04
N TYR A 115 -10.65 -24.09 -1.78
CA TYR A 115 -9.58 -24.76 -1.06
C TYR A 115 -10.09 -25.70 0.04
N GLY A 116 -11.38 -25.67 0.37
CA GLY A 116 -11.95 -26.42 1.51
C GLY A 116 -12.02 -27.93 1.25
N THR A 117 -12.15 -28.33 -0.01
CA THR A 117 -12.17 -29.74 -0.44
C THR A 117 -10.82 -30.24 -0.96
N THR A 118 -9.77 -29.44 -0.80
CA THR A 118 -8.42 -29.74 -1.31
C THR A 118 -7.56 -30.40 -0.24
N GLY A 119 -6.40 -30.93 -0.64
CA GLY A 119 -5.44 -31.49 0.32
C GLY A 119 -4.77 -30.42 1.18
N ASP A 120 -4.26 -30.82 2.35
CA ASP A 120 -3.68 -29.91 3.36
C ASP A 120 -2.63 -28.95 2.80
N HIS A 121 -1.82 -29.38 1.83
CA HIS A 121 -0.80 -28.54 1.20
C HIS A 121 -1.41 -27.33 0.47
N VAL A 122 -2.48 -27.53 -0.31
CA VAL A 122 -3.15 -26.44 -1.04
C VAL A 122 -3.78 -25.46 -0.06
N LYS A 123 -4.41 -25.97 1.01
CA LYS A 123 -4.95 -25.15 2.08
C LYS A 123 -3.87 -24.29 2.73
N GLN A 124 -2.70 -24.85 3.06
CA GLN A 124 -1.59 -24.09 3.63
C GLN A 124 -1.06 -22.99 2.70
N GLU A 125 -0.96 -23.27 1.39
CA GLU A 125 -0.54 -22.27 0.41
C GLU A 125 -1.55 -21.11 0.30
N VAL A 126 -2.85 -21.40 0.34
CA VAL A 126 -3.89 -20.36 0.36
C VAL A 126 -3.81 -19.53 1.63
N MET A 127 -3.65 -20.15 2.80
CA MET A 127 -3.49 -19.44 4.07
C MET A 127 -2.29 -18.48 4.06
N LYS A 128 -1.16 -18.93 3.47
CA LYS A 128 0.04 -18.10 3.30
C LYS A 128 -0.21 -16.93 2.35
N LYS A 129 -0.90 -17.16 1.22
CA LYS A 129 -1.28 -16.10 0.28
C LYS A 129 -2.18 -15.06 0.94
N VAL A 130 -3.22 -15.50 1.65
CA VAL A 130 -4.12 -14.62 2.40
C VAL A 130 -3.34 -13.75 3.38
N HIS A 131 -2.50 -14.36 4.23
CA HIS A 131 -1.68 -13.62 5.19
C HIS A 131 -0.81 -12.56 4.50
N ASN A 132 -0.13 -12.92 3.41
CA ASN A 132 0.72 -12.00 2.67
C ASN A 132 -0.08 -10.87 1.99
N CYS A 133 -1.25 -11.16 1.42
CA CYS A 133 -2.13 -10.15 0.83
C CYS A 133 -2.61 -9.16 1.88
N LEU A 134 -3.07 -9.64 3.04
CA LEU A 134 -3.50 -8.75 4.13
C LEU A 134 -2.35 -7.87 4.64
N ALA A 135 -1.14 -8.41 4.77
CA ALA A 135 0.02 -7.61 5.16
C ALA A 135 0.37 -6.54 4.10
N GLY A 136 0.32 -6.90 2.81
CA GLY A 136 0.56 -5.97 1.71
C GLY A 136 -0.51 -4.87 1.58
N GLU A 137 -1.78 -5.18 1.86
CA GLU A 137 -2.84 -4.17 1.92
C GLU A 137 -2.61 -3.15 3.05
N VAL A 138 -2.11 -3.61 4.20
CA VAL A 138 -1.73 -2.73 5.31
C VAL A 138 -0.54 -1.86 4.93
N GLU A 139 0.48 -2.42 4.29
CA GLU A 139 1.64 -1.67 3.81
C GLU A 139 1.27 -0.61 2.77
N THR A 140 0.41 -0.97 1.80
CA THR A 140 -0.10 -0.04 0.79
C THR A 140 -0.90 1.08 1.46
N TYR A 141 -1.78 0.76 2.41
CA TYR A 141 -2.55 1.78 3.11
C TYR A 141 -1.67 2.65 4.02
N ASP A 142 -0.64 2.10 4.66
CA ASP A 142 0.37 2.86 5.40
C ASP A 142 1.10 3.86 4.51
N GLN A 143 1.55 3.45 3.33
CA GLN A 143 2.17 4.35 2.35
C GLN A 143 1.22 5.49 1.95
N TYR A 144 -0.05 5.19 1.69
CA TYR A 144 -1.07 6.21 1.43
C TYR A 144 -1.19 7.21 2.59
N LEU A 145 -1.28 6.73 3.82
CA LEU A 145 -1.40 7.58 5.00
C LEU A 145 -0.17 8.47 5.24
N ARG A 146 1.02 8.00 4.84
CA ARG A 146 2.28 8.76 4.89
C ARG A 146 2.49 9.69 3.69
N GLY A 147 1.60 9.65 2.68
CA GLY A 147 1.78 10.37 1.42
C GLY A 147 2.93 9.82 0.57
N ASP A 148 3.33 8.56 0.77
CA ASP A 148 4.40 7.88 0.04
C ASP A 148 3.89 7.39 -1.33
N ILE A 149 3.33 8.32 -2.11
CA ILE A 149 2.76 8.09 -3.44
C ILE A 149 3.33 9.13 -4.38
N TYR A 150 3.66 8.72 -5.58
CA TYR A 150 4.39 9.53 -6.54
C TYR A 150 3.87 9.31 -7.96
N GLY A 151 4.15 10.29 -8.80
CA GLY A 151 4.13 10.16 -10.25
C GLY A 151 5.45 10.62 -10.84
N PHE A 152 5.54 10.51 -12.16
CA PHE A 152 6.63 11.07 -12.92
C PHE A 152 6.13 11.98 -14.04
N ILE A 153 6.97 12.93 -14.41
CA ILE A 153 6.88 13.66 -15.67
C ILE A 153 8.16 13.41 -16.45
N MET A 154 8.02 12.82 -17.63
CA MET A 154 9.10 12.67 -18.58
C MET A 154 9.21 13.94 -19.43
N ARG A 155 10.35 14.62 -19.35
CA ARG A 155 10.62 15.84 -20.11
C ARG A 155 11.63 15.62 -21.21
N GLY A 156 11.40 16.28 -22.34
CA GLY A 156 12.41 16.41 -23.38
C GLY A 156 13.63 17.22 -22.91
N PRO A 157 14.67 17.32 -23.75
CA PRO A 157 15.84 18.14 -23.45
C PRO A 157 15.44 19.60 -23.26
N PRO A 158 16.11 20.34 -22.35
CA PRO A 158 15.86 21.78 -22.19
C PRO A 158 16.20 22.55 -23.47
N CYS A 159 15.52 23.68 -23.68
CA CYS A 159 15.80 24.53 -24.85
C CYS A 159 17.25 25.03 -24.81
N GLU A 160 18.04 24.72 -25.83
CA GLU A 160 19.46 25.11 -25.89
C GLU A 160 19.68 26.64 -25.90
N GLN A 161 18.68 27.41 -26.37
CA GLN A 161 18.80 28.85 -26.56
C GLN A 161 18.47 29.65 -25.29
N CYS A 162 17.45 29.24 -24.54
CA CYS A 162 16.97 29.96 -23.35
C CYS A 162 17.09 29.18 -22.04
N GLY A 163 17.42 27.89 -22.08
CA GLY A 163 17.55 27.03 -20.90
C GLY A 163 16.21 26.66 -20.23
N GLU A 164 15.07 27.00 -20.85
CA GLU A 164 13.75 26.65 -20.33
C GLU A 164 13.55 25.13 -20.29
N LYS A 165 12.65 24.68 -19.38
CA LYS A 165 12.30 23.27 -19.23
C LYS A 165 11.84 22.69 -20.56
N GLY A 166 12.30 21.47 -20.85
CA GLY A 166 11.84 20.73 -22.02
C GLY A 166 10.34 20.42 -21.97
N GLU A 167 9.79 20.12 -23.15
CA GLU A 167 8.38 19.74 -23.29
C GLU A 167 8.03 18.54 -22.41
N ASN A 168 6.77 18.46 -21.98
CA ASN A 168 6.25 17.27 -21.31
C ASN A 168 5.98 16.20 -22.38
N LEU A 169 6.76 15.12 -22.35
CA LEU A 169 6.64 14.00 -23.28
C LEU A 169 5.60 12.99 -22.81
N ASP A 170 5.62 12.67 -21.51
CA ASP A 170 4.71 11.72 -20.88
C ASP A 170 4.63 11.95 -19.37
N SER A 171 3.55 11.48 -18.74
CA SER A 171 3.41 11.49 -17.29
C SER A 171 2.46 10.40 -16.82
N CYS A 172 2.82 9.72 -15.73
CA CYS A 172 1.97 8.74 -15.07
C CYS A 172 2.05 8.94 -13.54
N TRP A 173 0.98 8.60 -12.83
CA TRP A 173 0.77 8.93 -11.40
C TRP A 173 0.21 7.73 -10.64
N GLY A 174 0.15 7.81 -9.31
CA GLY A 174 -0.39 6.74 -8.45
C GLY A 174 0.56 5.58 -8.14
N PHE A 175 1.88 5.79 -8.18
CA PHE A 175 2.88 4.78 -7.82
C PHE A 175 3.24 4.88 -6.34
N TYR A 176 3.18 3.76 -5.62
CA TYR A 176 3.46 3.69 -4.19
C TYR A 176 4.96 3.51 -3.95
N GLY A 177 5.57 4.42 -3.18
CA GLY A 177 7.02 4.54 -3.00
C GLY A 177 7.70 5.36 -4.10
N SER A 178 8.89 5.91 -3.82
CA SER A 178 9.56 6.87 -4.71
C SER A 178 10.55 6.25 -5.71
N ASN A 179 10.92 4.97 -5.56
CA ASN A 179 11.96 4.33 -6.37
C ASN A 179 11.41 3.77 -7.70
N PRO A 180 11.76 4.35 -8.87
CA PRO A 180 11.22 3.92 -10.16
C PRO A 180 11.51 2.47 -10.55
N LEU A 181 12.56 1.88 -9.96
CA LEU A 181 12.98 0.50 -10.23
C LEU A 181 12.14 -0.55 -9.48
N GLU A 182 11.39 -0.12 -8.46
CA GLU A 182 10.68 -1.00 -7.53
C GLU A 182 9.18 -0.77 -7.51
N ASN A 183 8.73 0.45 -7.84
CA ASN A 183 7.32 0.85 -7.72
C ASN A 183 6.51 0.74 -9.03
N GLY A 184 7.12 0.28 -10.12
CA GLY A 184 6.47 0.11 -11.43
C GLY A 184 6.57 1.31 -12.38
N MET A 185 7.08 2.48 -11.96
CA MET A 185 7.21 3.65 -12.86
C MET A 185 8.02 3.33 -14.12
N MET A 186 9.10 2.54 -13.97
CA MET A 186 9.97 2.17 -15.09
C MET A 186 9.20 1.47 -16.23
N ASP A 187 8.18 0.68 -15.91
CA ASP A 187 7.42 -0.09 -16.90
C ASP A 187 6.61 0.81 -17.86
N HIS A 188 6.41 2.08 -17.48
CA HIS A 188 5.73 3.09 -18.28
C HIS A 188 6.68 3.93 -19.15
N LEU A 189 7.99 3.71 -19.06
CA LEU A 189 8.98 4.44 -19.87
C LEU A 189 9.35 3.65 -21.13
N ASP A 190 9.79 4.34 -22.19
CA ASP A 190 10.36 3.68 -23.35
C ASP A 190 11.58 2.81 -22.96
N GLU A 191 11.77 1.68 -23.64
CA GLU A 191 12.84 0.70 -23.37
C GLU A 191 14.22 1.34 -23.16
N LYS A 192 14.58 2.34 -23.97
CA LYS A 192 15.88 3.04 -23.85
C LYS A 192 16.09 3.70 -22.49
N TYR A 193 15.04 4.19 -21.85
CA TYR A 193 15.10 4.85 -20.55
C TYR A 193 15.10 3.82 -19.42
N GLN A 194 14.39 2.70 -19.59
CA GLN A 194 14.44 1.57 -18.66
C GLN A 194 15.86 1.00 -18.54
N ASP A 195 16.54 0.81 -19.68
CA ASP A 195 17.91 0.31 -19.71
C ASP A 195 18.87 1.28 -19.01
N GLU A 196 18.76 2.57 -19.27
CA GLU A 196 19.62 3.58 -18.64
C GLU A 196 19.36 3.70 -17.12
N LEU A 197 18.12 3.54 -16.65
CA LEU A 197 17.81 3.48 -15.22
C LEU A 197 18.50 2.29 -14.54
N LYS A 198 18.45 1.11 -15.16
CA LYS A 198 19.11 -0.10 -14.65
C LYS A 198 20.63 0.06 -14.65
N GLU A 199 21.22 0.65 -15.69
CA GLU A 199 22.67 0.93 -15.72
C GLU A 199 23.12 1.82 -14.55
N LYS A 200 22.33 2.85 -14.24
CA LYS A 200 22.64 3.77 -13.13
C LYS A 200 22.57 3.08 -11.77
N SER A 201 21.67 2.12 -11.56
CA SER A 201 21.55 1.41 -10.28
C SER A 201 22.66 0.40 -10.00
N HIS A 202 23.36 -0.08 -11.03
CA HIS A 202 24.49 -1.00 -10.90
C HIS A 202 25.85 -0.29 -10.80
N GLY A 203 25.86 1.04 -10.94
CA GLY A 203 27.05 1.88 -10.88
C GLY A 203 27.31 2.55 -9.53
N GLU A 204 26.44 2.33 -8.54
CA GLU A 204 26.59 2.75 -7.13
C GLU A 204 27.10 1.59 -6.25
#